data_AF-A0A2S0KJ07-F1
#
_entry.id   AF-A0A2S0KJ07-F1
#
_cell.length_a   1.000
_cell.length_b   1.000
_cell.length_c   1.000
_cell.angle_alpha   90.00
_cell.angle_beta   90.00
_cell.angle_gamma   90.00
#
_symmetry.space_group_name_H-M   'P 1'
#
loop_
_entity.id
_entity.type
_entity.pdbx_description
1 polymer ?
#
loop_
_entity_poly.entity_id
_entity_poly.type
_entity_poly.pdbx_seq_one_letter_code
_entity_poly.pdbx_strand_id
1 'polypeptide(L)'
;MSLTAAQQELADYGIAILRTKIPDAEFNVTALDDDAVCIHPQLRGGGCLIVAPDKTALFAASSIPPHRAIEEFRKGRRSALPAV
;
A
#
# COMPACT_ATOMS: atom_id res chain seq x y z
N MET A 1 10.71 -12.66 3.38
CA MET A 1 10.53 -12.11 4.74
C MET A 1 9.05 -12.16 5.05
N SER A 2 8.66 -12.72 6.19
CA SER A 2 7.27 -12.71 6.63
C SER A 2 6.92 -11.35 7.23
N LEU A 3 5.68 -10.90 7.06
CA LEU A 3 5.19 -9.67 7.70
C LEU A 3 5.18 -9.82 9.22
N THR A 4 5.44 -8.73 9.94
CA THR A 4 5.12 -8.66 11.38
C THR A 4 3.60 -8.61 11.58
N ALA A 5 3.11 -8.80 12.81
CA ALA A 5 1.69 -8.68 13.11
C ALA A 5 1.14 -7.28 12.76
N ALA A 6 1.89 -6.22 13.10
CA ALA A 6 1.52 -4.84 12.77
C ALA A 6 1.48 -4.62 11.24
N GLN A 7 2.45 -5.14 10.51
CA GLN A 7 2.45 -5.06 9.05
C GLN A 7 1.32 -5.87 8.42
N GLN A 8 0.94 -7.01 9.01
CA GLN A 8 -0.22 -7.77 8.58
C GLN A 8 -1.51 -6.98 8.76
N GLU A 9 -1.70 -6.30 9.90
CA GLU A 9 -2.87 -5.42 10.12
C GLU A 9 -2.92 -4.27 9.10
N LEU A 10 -1.77 -3.66 8.79
CA LEU A 10 -1.69 -2.61 7.76
C LEU A 10 -2.00 -3.16 6.36
N ALA A 11 -1.54 -4.38 6.06
CA ALA A 11 -1.82 -5.05 4.81
C ALA A 11 -3.33 -5.31 4.65
N ASP A 12 -3.95 -5.87 5.68
CA ASP A 12 -5.39 -6.16 5.69
C ASP A 12 -6.21 -4.87 5.56
N TYR A 13 -5.82 -3.80 6.25
CA TYR A 13 -6.44 -2.48 6.15
C TYR A 13 -6.36 -1.92 4.73
N GLY A 14 -5.18 -1.91 4.11
CA GLY A 14 -5.02 -1.40 2.74
C GLY A 14 -5.72 -2.28 1.69
N ILE A 15 -5.73 -3.60 1.88
CA ILE A 15 -6.45 -4.54 1.01
C ILE A 15 -7.95 -4.30 1.09
N ALA A 16 -8.51 -4.08 2.29
CA ALA A 16 -9.93 -3.78 2.46
C ALA A 16 -10.33 -2.53 1.64
N ILE A 17 -9.50 -1.49 1.64
CA ILE A 17 -9.72 -0.27 0.85
C ILE A 17 -9.70 -0.58 -0.65
N LEU A 18 -8.67 -1.29 -1.12
CA LEU A 18 -8.54 -1.60 -2.54
C LEU A 18 -9.69 -2.49 -3.02
N ARG A 19 -10.16 -3.45 -2.22
CA ARG A 19 -11.30 -4.30 -2.54
C ARG A 19 -12.60 -3.52 -2.78
N THR A 20 -12.76 -2.33 -2.19
CA THR A 20 -13.91 -1.46 -2.51
C THR A 20 -13.90 -0.95 -3.96
N LYS A 21 -12.75 -0.99 -4.63
CA LYS A 21 -12.56 -0.51 -6.01
C LYS A 21 -12.31 -1.64 -7.01
N ILE A 22 -11.61 -2.68 -6.57
CA ILE A 22 -11.16 -3.83 -7.37
C ILE A 22 -11.38 -5.12 -6.57
N PRO A 23 -12.64 -5.55 -6.38
CA PRO A 23 -13.00 -6.63 -5.47
C PRO A 23 -12.38 -7.99 -5.84
N ASP A 24 -12.21 -8.26 -7.13
CA ASP A 24 -11.75 -9.55 -7.65
C ASP A 24 -10.22 -9.62 -7.85
N ALA A 25 -9.48 -8.59 -7.44
CA ALA A 25 -8.03 -8.56 -7.59
C ALA A 25 -7.33 -9.40 -6.50
N GLU A 26 -6.29 -10.12 -6.90
CA GLU A 26 -5.30 -10.65 -5.97
C GLU A 26 -4.31 -9.55 -5.57
N PHE A 27 -3.71 -9.67 -4.38
CA PHE A 27 -2.81 -8.65 -3.84
C PHE A 27 -1.49 -9.26 -3.38
N ASN A 28 -0.38 -8.66 -3.80
CA ASN A 28 0.95 -8.94 -3.25
C ASN A 28 1.32 -7.86 -2.25
N VAL A 29 1.85 -8.26 -1.11
CA VAL A 29 2.26 -7.34 -0.04
C VAL A 29 3.76 -7.43 0.15
N THR A 30 4.41 -6.28 0.23
CA THR A 30 5.84 -6.16 0.51
C THR A 30 6.03 -5.30 1.75
N ALA A 31 6.72 -5.83 2.76
CA ALA A 31 7.16 -5.05 3.91
C ALA A 31 8.22 -4.02 3.48
N LEU A 32 8.14 -2.82 4.05
CA LEU A 32 9.17 -1.79 3.95
C LEU A 32 9.90 -1.62 5.29
N ASP A 33 11.11 -1.05 5.25
CA ASP A 33 11.98 -0.90 6.44
C ASP A 33 11.44 0.05 7.52
N ASP A 34 10.43 0.86 7.19
CA ASP A 34 9.82 1.89 8.03
C ASP A 34 8.49 1.43 8.65
N ASP A 35 8.36 0.12 8.90
CA ASP A 35 7.15 -0.57 9.36
C ASP A 35 5.92 -0.37 8.45
N ALA A 36 6.10 0.24 7.28
CA ALA A 36 5.09 0.39 6.27
C ALA A 36 4.95 -0.88 5.41
N VAL A 37 3.86 -0.94 4.66
CA VAL A 37 3.61 -1.99 3.67
C VAL A 37 3.29 -1.40 2.31
N CYS A 38 3.74 -2.07 1.25
CA CYS A 38 3.40 -1.76 -0.13
C CYS A 38 2.54 -2.88 -0.71
N ILE A 39 1.30 -2.54 -1.09
CA ILE A 39 0.30 -3.47 -1.61
C ILE A 39 0.17 -3.27 -3.11
N HIS A 40 0.41 -4.33 -3.87
CA HIS A 40 0.31 -4.35 -5.33
C HIS A 40 -0.87 -5.23 -5.75
N PRO A 41 -1.92 -4.67 -6.34
CA PRO A 41 -2.94 -5.46 -7.03
C PRO A 41 -2.33 -6.17 -8.24
N GLN A 42 -2.61 -7.46 -8.39
CA GLN A 42 -2.19 -8.26 -9.54
C GLN A 42 -3.13 -8.03 -10.73
N LEU A 43 -3.08 -6.82 -11.30
CA LEU A 43 -3.85 -6.46 -12.50
C LEU A 43 -3.04 -5.58 -13.44
N ARG A 44 -3.30 -5.70 -14.74
CA ARG A 44 -2.59 -4.91 -15.77
C ARG A 44 -2.86 -3.42 -15.55
N GLY A 45 -1.79 -2.63 -15.38
CA GLY A 45 -1.90 -1.20 -15.10
C GLY A 45 -2.24 -0.86 -13.65
N GLY A 46 -2.32 -1.86 -12.76
CA GLY A 46 -2.48 -1.66 -11.33
C GLY A 46 -1.28 -0.95 -10.72
N GLY A 47 -1.53 0.15 -10.02
CA GLY A 47 -0.53 0.85 -9.24
C GLY A 47 -0.15 0.11 -7.96
N CYS A 48 0.32 0.83 -6.95
CA CYS A 48 0.49 0.29 -5.61
C CYS A 48 -0.04 1.26 -4.56
N LEU A 49 -0.42 0.71 -3.41
CA LEU A 49 -0.80 1.46 -2.22
C LEU A 49 0.26 1.24 -1.14
N ILE A 50 0.95 2.29 -0.74
CA ILE A 50 1.90 2.27 0.37
C ILE A 50 1.19 2.79 1.61
N VAL A 51 1.12 2.00 2.68
CA VAL A 51 0.40 2.31 3.91
C VAL A 51 1.37 2.42 5.07
N ALA A 52 1.33 3.55 5.77
CA ALA A 52 2.13 3.83 6.95
C ALA A 52 1.49 3.28 8.24
N PRO A 53 2.26 3.12 9.33
CA PRO A 53 1.72 2.74 10.65
C PRO A 53 0.61 3.65 11.18
N ASP A 54 0.65 4.94 10.84
CA ASP A 54 -0.39 5.93 11.21
C ASP A 54 -1.65 5.87 10.33
N LYS A 55 -1.79 4.82 9.50
CA LYS A 55 -2.87 4.60 8.53
C LYS A 55 -3.04 5.70 7.47
N THR A 56 -2.05 6.58 7.31
CA THR A 56 -1.94 7.40 6.10
C THR A 56 -1.31 6.59 4.98
N ALA A 57 -1.57 6.97 3.73
CA ALA A 57 -1.08 6.21 2.59
C ALA A 57 -0.74 7.08 1.38
N LEU A 58 0.04 6.49 0.47
CA LEU A 58 0.27 6.99 -0.87
C LEU A 58 -0.16 5.94 -1.88
N PHE A 59 -1.06 6.31 -2.80
CA PHE A 59 -1.27 5.52 -4.01
C PHE A 59 -0.33 6.01 -5.11
N ALA A 60 0.43 5.11 -5.72
CA ALA A 60 1.28 5.39 -6.87
C ALA A 60 0.73 4.67 -8.10
N ALA A 61 0.49 5.42 -9.18
CA ALA A 61 0.07 4.83 -10.45
C ALA A 61 1.14 3.92 -11.03
N SER A 62 0.73 2.95 -11.86
CA SER A 62 1.63 1.97 -12.49
C SER A 62 2.72 2.56 -13.39
N SER A 63 2.56 3.81 -13.83
CA SER A 63 3.58 4.56 -14.57
C SER A 63 4.71 5.11 -13.68
N ILE A 64 4.55 5.08 -12.36
CA ILE A 64 5.53 5.57 -11.39
C ILE A 64 6.41 4.42 -10.91
N PRO A 65 7.74 4.50 -11.04
CA PRO A 65 8.64 3.48 -10.52
C PRO A 65 8.49 3.31 -8.99
N PRO A 66 8.49 2.08 -8.46
CA PRO A 66 8.29 1.83 -7.03
C PRO A 66 9.25 2.60 -6.10
N HIS A 67 10.53 2.73 -6.48
CA HIS A 67 11.51 3.46 -5.68
C HIS A 67 11.15 4.95 -5.54
N ARG A 68 10.63 5.59 -6.60
CA ARG A 68 10.17 7.00 -6.54
C ARG A 68 8.93 7.16 -5.67
N ALA A 69 8.00 6.21 -5.73
CA ALA A 69 6.83 6.21 -4.86
C ALA A 69 7.23 6.12 -3.39
N ILE A 70 8.16 5.22 -3.05
CA ILE A 70 8.68 5.06 -1.69
C ILE A 70 9.41 6.33 -1.22
N GLU A 71 10.22 6.96 -2.09
CA GLU A 71 10.88 8.24 -1.78
C GLU A 71 9.86 9.35 -1.42
N GLU A 72 8.82 9.52 -2.24
CA GLU A 72 7.79 10.55 -1.99
C GLU A 72 6.94 10.23 -0.75
N PHE A 73 6.63 8.96 -0.52
CA PHE A 73 5.96 8.50 0.70
C PHE A 73 6.77 8.88 1.95
N ARG A 74 8.10 8.63 1.93
CA ARG A 74 9.02 8.97 3.01
C ARG A 74 9.21 10.48 3.21
N LYS A 75 9.01 11.29 2.17
CA LYS A 75 8.93 12.76 2.28
C LYS A 75 7.61 13.25 2.88
N GLY A 76 6.69 12.35 3.22
CA GLY A 76 5.41 12.69 3.82
C GLY A 76 4.31 13.00 2.82
N ARG A 77 4.50 12.72 1.51
CA ARG A 77 3.41 12.80 0.53
C ARG A 77 2.45 11.63 0.75
N ARG A 78 1.57 11.79 1.73
CA ARG A 78 0.59 10.81 2.20
C ARG A 78 -0.75 11.48 2.42
N SER A 79 -1.82 10.72 2.36
CA SER A 79 -3.18 11.19 2.64
C SER A 79 -3.85 10.26 3.64
N ALA A 80 -4.77 10.81 4.43
CA ALA A 80 -5.62 9.99 5.28
C ALA A 80 -6.45 9.04 4.40
N LEU A 81 -6.52 7.79 4.81
CA LEU A 81 -7.38 6.81 4.17
C LEU A 81 -8.79 6.88 4.78
N PRO A 82 -9.84 6.54 4.01
CA PRO A 82 -11.18 6.44 4.56
C PRO A 82 -11.25 5.39 5.68
N ALA A 83 -12.17 5.58 6.62
CA ALA A 83 -12.57 4.51 7.52
C ALA A 83 -13.22 3.40 6.68
N VAL A 84 -12.81 2.16 6.93
CA VAL A 84 -13.25 0.95 6.21
C VAL A 84 -14.02 0.07 7.19
#